data_AF-A0A352L6B7-F1
#
_entry.id   AF-A0A352L6B7-F1
#
_cell.length_a   1.000
_cell.length_b   1.000
_cell.length_c   1.000
_cell.angle_alpha   90.00
_cell.angle_beta   90.00
_cell.angle_gamma   90.00
#
_symmetry.space_group_name_H-M   'P 1'
#
loop_
_entity.id
_entity.type
_entity.pdbx_description
1 polymer ?
#
loop_
_entity_poly.entity_id
_entity_poly.type
_entity_poly.pdbx_seq_one_letter_code
_entity_poly.pdbx_strand_id
1 'polypeptide(L)'
;ILDATATSACPIDQPQIQVNVTSGNKGRQFSLTASPEKNERAGSSSRYVSADRQLVEALTDTDCKCRIAVLHAGIPYGAAVPQKGEHAHQH
;
A
#
# COMPACT_ATOMS: atom_id res chain seq x y z
N ILE A 1 -9.80 10.41 2.31
CA ILE A 1 -8.89 10.09 1.19
C ILE A 1 -7.52 9.89 1.81
N LEU A 2 -6.91 8.71 1.68
CA LEU A 2 -5.51 8.51 2.08
C LEU A 2 -4.68 9.24 1.03
N ASP A 3 -4.43 10.51 1.33
CA ASP A 3 -3.57 11.35 0.54
C ASP A 3 -2.14 10.83 0.70
N ALA A 4 -1.33 10.84 -0.37
CA ALA A 4 0.07 10.39 -0.35
C ALA A 4 0.96 11.18 0.64
N THR A 5 0.38 12.17 1.30
CA THR A 5 0.91 13.00 2.38
C THR A 5 0.57 12.48 3.79
N ALA A 6 -0.05 11.29 3.92
CA ALA A 6 -0.45 10.68 5.19
C ALA A 6 0.75 10.53 6.14
N THR A 7 0.95 11.57 6.94
CA THR A 7 2.03 11.78 7.91
C THR A 7 1.73 11.09 9.25
N SER A 8 0.49 10.59 9.40
CA SER A 8 0.06 9.81 10.55
C SER A 8 -0.28 8.39 10.11
N ALA A 9 0.59 7.47 10.52
CA ALA A 9 0.34 6.04 10.54
C ALA A 9 -0.99 5.76 11.29
N CYS A 10 -2.03 5.36 10.56
CA CYS A 10 -3.29 4.95 11.17
C CYS A 10 -3.29 3.42 11.32
N PRO A 11 -3.32 2.88 12.55
CA PRO A 11 -3.37 1.45 12.76
C PRO A 11 -4.67 0.88 12.19
N ILE A 12 -4.54 -0.14 11.35
CA ILE A 12 -5.68 -0.84 10.77
C ILE A 12 -5.79 -2.21 11.43
N ASP A 13 -6.98 -2.55 11.92
CA ASP A 13 -7.31 -3.84 12.52
C ASP A 13 -7.55 -4.89 11.41
N GLN A 14 -6.53 -5.08 10.56
CA GLN A 14 -6.52 -6.09 9.53
C GLN A 14 -5.17 -6.79 9.51
N PRO A 15 -5.11 -8.13 9.70
CA PRO A 15 -3.87 -8.87 9.63
C PRO A 15 -3.29 -8.93 8.22
N GLN A 16 -4.11 -8.63 7.21
CA GLN A 16 -3.71 -8.63 5.80
C GLN A 16 -4.51 -7.57 5.03
N ILE A 17 -3.82 -6.89 4.11
CA ILE A 17 -4.45 -5.95 3.17
C ILE A 17 -4.16 -6.39 1.74
N GLN A 18 -4.96 -5.89 0.79
CA GLN A 18 -4.81 -6.19 -0.63
C GLN A 18 -4.22 -5.00 -1.38
N VAL A 19 -3.28 -5.29 -2.27
CA VAL A 19 -2.63 -4.33 -3.15
C VAL A 19 -2.84 -4.76 -4.58
N ASN A 20 -3.39 -3.86 -5.36
CA ASN A 20 -3.61 -4.04 -6.78
C ASN A 20 -2.50 -3.31 -7.53
N VAL A 21 -1.68 -4.05 -8.27
CA VAL A 21 -0.65 -3.49 -9.14
C VAL A 21 -1.02 -3.79 -10.57
N THR A 22 -1.19 -2.74 -11.35
CA THR A 22 -1.40 -2.82 -12.79
C THR A 22 -0.13 -2.38 -13.49
N SER A 23 0.50 -3.27 -14.26
CA SER A 23 1.61 -2.92 -15.15
C SER A 23 1.17 -3.20 -16.59
N GLY A 24 1.19 -2.15 -17.42
CA GLY A 24 0.60 -2.18 -18.76
C GLY A 24 -0.87 -2.62 -18.74
N ASN A 25 -1.19 -3.75 -19.39
CA ASN A 25 -2.55 -4.28 -19.50
C ASN A 25 -2.84 -5.47 -18.56
N LYS A 26 -1.94 -5.77 -17.61
CA LYS A 26 -2.11 -6.86 -16.63
C LYS A 26 -2.26 -6.31 -15.22
N GLY A 27 -3.46 -6.44 -14.68
CA GLY A 27 -3.75 -6.22 -13.26
C GLY A 27 -3.40 -7.47 -12.45
N ARG A 28 -2.67 -7.30 -11.35
CA ARG A 28 -2.34 -8.36 -10.39
C ARG A 28 -2.66 -7.89 -8.99
N GLN A 29 -3.33 -8.74 -8.22
CA GLN A 29 -3.58 -8.48 -6.81
C GLN A 29 -2.59 -9.26 -5.96
N PHE A 30 -1.97 -8.56 -5.02
CA PHE A 30 -1.04 -9.08 -4.04
C PHE A 30 -1.60 -8.86 -2.65
N SER A 31 -1.13 -9.68 -1.71
CA SER A 31 -1.48 -9.53 -0.30
C SER A 31 -0.25 -9.04 0.47
N LEU A 32 -0.45 -8.07 1.35
CA LEU A 32 0.56 -7.64 2.32
C LEU A 32 0.13 -8.08 3.72
N THR A 33 1.04 -8.68 4.47
CA THR A 33 0.81 -9.11 5.85
C THR A 33 1.17 -7.97 6.81
N ALA A 34 0.35 -7.77 7.83
CA ALA A 34 0.64 -6.84 8.91
C ALA A 34 1.97 -7.21 9.58
N SER A 35 2.85 -6.23 9.71
CA SER A 35 4.11 -6.34 10.44
C SER A 35 4.14 -5.23 11.49
N PRO A 36 3.41 -5.42 12.61
CA PRO A 36 3.23 -4.38 13.61
C PRO A 36 4.59 -4.02 14.23
N GLU A 37 4.83 -2.72 14.34
CA GLU A 37 6.02 -2.23 15.02
C GLU A 37 5.87 -2.38 16.54
N LYS A 38 7.00 -2.35 17.26
CA LYS A 38 7.08 -2.67 18.70
C LYS A 38 6.21 -1.77 19.60
N ASN A 39 5.74 -0.64 19.09
CA ASN A 39 4.89 0.32 19.79
C ASN A 39 3.41 0.28 19.35
N GLU A 40 3.04 -0.66 18.47
CA GLU A 40 1.67 -0.77 17.96
C GLU A 40 0.81 -1.69 18.83
N ARG A 41 -0.49 -1.42 18.88
CA ARG A 41 -1.46 -2.19 19.66
C ARG A 41 -1.64 -3.57 19.03
N ALA A 42 -1.64 -4.62 19.83
CA ALA A 42 -1.90 -5.98 19.37
C ALA A 42 -3.22 -6.06 18.58
N GLY A 43 -3.16 -6.57 17.34
CA GLY A 43 -4.29 -6.66 16.41
C GLY A 43 -4.33 -5.57 15.34
N SER A 44 -3.65 -4.44 15.58
CA SER A 44 -3.59 -3.34 14.61
C SER A 44 -2.16 -3.10 14.14
N SER A 45 -2.01 -2.80 12.85
CA SER A 45 -0.72 -2.49 12.24
C SER A 45 -0.87 -1.32 11.30
N SER A 46 0.07 -0.40 11.34
CA SER A 46 0.21 0.68 10.37
C SER A 46 1.22 0.30 9.28
N ARG A 47 1.99 -0.77 9.51
CA ARG A 47 3.00 -1.28 8.60
C ARG A 47 2.60 -2.64 8.03
N TYR A 48 2.76 -2.77 6.73
CA TYR A 48 2.43 -3.98 5.98
C TYR A 48 3.60 -4.34 5.09
N VAL A 49 3.98 -5.62 5.07
CA VAL A 49 5.13 -6.12 4.30
C VAL A 49 4.71 -7.31 3.46
N SER A 50 5.37 -7.50 2.34
CA SER A 50 5.28 -8.72 1.55
C SER A 50 6.68 -9.14 1.12
N ALA A 51 6.92 -10.44 1.17
CA ALA A 51 8.12 -11.07 0.64
C ALA A 51 7.90 -11.56 -0.80
N ASP A 52 6.77 -11.22 -1.42
CA ASP A 52 6.45 -11.63 -2.78
C ASP A 52 7.35 -10.91 -3.79
N ARG A 53 8.26 -11.67 -4.39
CA ARG A 53 9.19 -11.13 -5.38
C ARG A 53 8.47 -10.55 -6.59
N GLN A 54 7.34 -11.13 -6.99
CA GLN A 54 6.58 -10.66 -8.14
C GLN A 54 5.90 -9.32 -7.87
N LEU A 55 5.55 -9.04 -6.62
CA LEU A 55 5.10 -7.70 -6.21
C LEU A 55 6.23 -6.69 -6.36
N VAL A 56 7.44 -7.01 -5.90
CA VAL A 56 8.60 -6.12 -6.01
C VAL A 56 8.91 -5.85 -7.48
N GLU A 57 8.92 -6.88 -8.32
CA GLU A 57 9.11 -6.73 -9.77
C GLU A 57 8.01 -5.88 -10.40
N ALA A 58 6.75 -6.10 -10.04
CA ALA A 58 5.63 -5.33 -10.56
C ALA A 58 5.65 -3.85 -10.11
N LEU A 59 6.17 -3.54 -8.93
CA LEU A 59 6.33 -2.16 -8.42
C LEU A 59 7.58 -1.44 -8.96
N THR A 60 8.53 -2.19 -9.51
CA THR A 60 9.78 -1.64 -10.09
C THR A 60 9.62 -1.35 -11.59
N ASP A 61 8.50 -1.76 -12.19
CA ASP A 61 8.17 -1.48 -13.58
C ASP A 61 7.83 0.02 -13.79
N THR A 62 8.33 0.60 -14.88
CA THR A 62 8.29 2.05 -15.14
C THR A 62 6.87 2.60 -15.36
N ASP A 63 5.91 1.76 -15.77
CA ASP A 63 4.49 2.12 -15.98
C ASP A 63 3.58 1.30 -15.06
N CYS A 64 3.96 1.14 -13.79
CA CYS A 64 3.11 0.46 -12.84
C CYS A 64 2.21 1.42 -12.05
N LYS A 65 0.92 1.10 -12.01
CA LYS A 65 -0.09 1.78 -11.19
C LYS A 65 -0.42 0.89 -10.01
N CYS A 66 -0.01 1.32 -8.83
CA CYS A 66 -0.29 0.60 -7.60
C CYS A 66 -1.42 1.29 -6.82
N ARG A 67 -2.41 0.50 -6.41
CA ARG A 67 -3.52 0.92 -5.55
C ARG A 67 -3.66 -0.02 -4.37
N ILE A 68 -3.70 0.54 -3.19
CA ILE A 68 -3.91 -0.19 -1.94
C ILE A 68 -5.37 -0.02 -1.55
N ALA A 69 -6.01 -1.12 -1.16
CA ALA A 69 -7.34 -1.11 -0.58
C ALA A 69 -7.27 -1.65 0.86
N VAL A 70 -7.73 -0.86 1.81
CA VAL A 70 -7.80 -1.21 3.23
C VAL A 70 -9.22 -1.01 3.73
N LEU A 71 -9.64 -1.79 4.72
CA LEU A 71 -10.89 -1.57 5.42
C LEU A 71 -10.57 -1.03 6.81
N HIS A 72 -11.06 0.15 7.13
CA HIS A 72 -10.95 0.73 8.46
C HIS A 72 -12.35 1.04 8.98
N ALA A 73 -12.71 0.52 10.15
CA ALA A 73 -14.04 0.64 10.74
C ALA A 73 -15.20 0.20 9.80
N GLY A 74 -14.97 -0.81 8.95
CA GLY A 74 -15.94 -1.28 7.97
C GLY A 74 -16.06 -0.41 6.71
N ILE A 75 -15.30 0.68 6.63
CA ILE A 75 -15.27 1.58 5.47
C ILE A 75 -14.07 1.20 4.59
N PRO A 76 -14.28 0.90 3.28
CA PRO A 76 -13.19 0.67 2.36
C PRO A 76 -12.51 1.98 1.97
N TYR A 77 -11.21 2.06 2.18
CA TYR A 77 -10.34 3.15 1.76
C TYR A 77 -9.40 2.66 0.66
N GLY A 78 -9.38 3.38 -0.45
CA GLY A 78 -8.43 3.18 -1.55
C GLY A 78 -7.41 4.30 -1.58
N ALA A 79 -6.13 3.96 -1.75
CA ALA A 79 -5.05 4.92 -1.95
C ALA A 79 -4.22 4.52 -3.17
N ALA A 80 -3.84 5.48 -4.00
CA ALA A 80 -2.84 5.27 -5.05
C ALA A 80 -1.45 5.43 -4.43
N VAL A 81 -0.52 4.53 -4.77
CA VAL A 81 0.88 4.64 -4.33
C VAL A 81 1.62 5.51 -5.35
N PRO A 82 2.18 6.66 -4.95
CA PRO A 82 2.94 7.50 -5.87
C PRO A 82 4.19 6.74 -6.35
N GLN A 83 4.40 6.73 -7.66
CA GLN A 83 5.63 6.23 -8.27
C GLN A 83 6.74 7.28 -8.08
N LYS A 84 7.97 6.87 -7.78
CA LYS A 84 9.15 7.76 -7.73
C LYS A 84 9.41 8.35 -9.12
N GLY A 85 8.68 9.40 -9.45
CA GLY A 85 8.62 10.05 -10.76
C GLY A 85 7.64 11.23 -10.75
N GLU A 86 6.66 11.21 -9.84
CA GLU A 86 5.79 12.35 -9.53
C GLU A 86 6.30 13.19 -8.34
N HIS A 87 7.60 13.25 -8.10
CA HIS A 87 8.16 14.45 -7.49
C HIS A 87 8.22 15.49 -8.62
N ALA A 88 7.12 16.20 -8.82
CA ALA A 88 7.18 17.50 -9.46
C ALA A 88 8.17 18.34 -8.63
N HIS A 89 9.40 18.44 -9.11
CA HIS A 89 10.33 19.47 -8.69
C HIS A 89 9.70 20.80 -9.12
N GLN A 90 8.84 21.36 -8.27
CA GLN A 90 8.51 22.77 -8.37
C GLN A 90 9.80 23.53 -8.01
N HIS A 91 10.53 23.94 -9.04
CA HIS A 91 11.58 24.95 -8.98
C HIS A 91 10.97 26.34 -8.83
#